data_AF-A0A6P8XS66-F1
#
_entry.id   AF-A0A6P8XS66-F1
#
_cell.length_a   1.000
_cell.length_b   1.000
_cell.length_c   1.000
_cell.angle_alpha   90.00
_cell.angle_beta   90.00
_cell.angle_gamma   90.00
#
_symmetry.space_group_name_H-M   'P 1'
#
loop_
_entity.id
_entity.type
_entity.pdbx_description
1 polymer ?
#
loop_
_entity_poly.entity_id
_entity_poly.type
_entity_poly.pdbx_seq_one_letter_code
_entity_poly.pdbx_strand_id
1 'polypeptide(L)'
;MSPSESFLKIMRFVRFVKRCLGVDVYVKFYRMNILTAMCITACLIYGGFTLNTAIIERHSKFAFQALVMTGLWMQGINKLFVVIYNAHNLYELNQSALKVYLDFENHSDPRFATNLQESCDRLRRALIIVFTSYCVAVSGMIILPLTVNMFTGERHLIMQFYVPGIDHTTQWGFWITQGFHVFVLIVGGLGMFAGDLVILVHLLQSYIFRDVLRLKIDIFNTFVDEPGKQSDSDIQKGLVDMMQFHQLYLSVWPGGWAYAIGVASNLYIYCILGTLVENCNDDLIYEVYNISFYNLNARQQRQVLFMLCKAQSTDMIQVMGVMPLAVSTGLQVTKSIYSVAMMMINFV
;
A
#
# COMPACT_ATOMS: atom_id res chain seq x y z
N MET A 1 6.13 24.83 -7.78
CA MET A 1 6.43 23.44 -8.15
C MET A 1 5.15 22.89 -8.73
N SER A 2 5.21 22.33 -9.92
CA SER A 2 4.00 21.87 -10.60
C SER A 2 3.48 20.56 -9.98
N PRO A 3 2.18 20.22 -10.07
CA PRO A 3 1.66 18.94 -9.56
C PRO A 3 2.42 17.71 -10.07
N SER A 4 2.81 17.68 -11.35
CA SER A 4 3.58 16.57 -11.92
C SER A 4 4.99 16.48 -11.34
N GLU A 5 5.67 17.62 -11.13
CA GLU A 5 6.96 17.69 -10.42
C GLU A 5 6.86 17.20 -8.98
N SER A 6 5.76 17.55 -8.28
CA SER A 6 5.46 17.10 -6.92
C SER A 6 5.34 15.58 -6.86
N PHE A 7 4.57 14.98 -7.76
CA PHE A 7 4.46 13.52 -7.86
C PHE A 7 5.80 12.85 -8.18
N LEU A 8 6.57 13.39 -9.15
CA LEU A 8 7.89 12.87 -9.49
C LEU A 8 8.89 12.97 -8.32
N LYS A 9 8.79 13.99 -7.47
CA LYS A 9 9.62 14.11 -6.26
C LYS A 9 9.27 13.06 -5.22
N ILE A 10 7.98 12.77 -5.04
CA ILE A 10 7.50 11.67 -4.18
C ILE A 10 8.03 10.34 -4.73
N MET A 11 7.88 10.10 -6.03
CA MET A 11 8.36 8.87 -6.66
C MET A 11 9.87 8.72 -6.61
N ARG A 12 10.64 9.80 -6.70
CA ARG A 12 12.09 9.77 -6.48
C ARG A 12 12.47 9.25 -5.10
N PHE A 13 11.75 9.66 -4.06
CA PHE A 13 11.95 9.12 -2.71
C PHE A 13 11.61 7.63 -2.63
N VAL A 14 10.45 7.21 -3.16
CA VAL A 14 10.04 5.80 -3.16
C VAL A 14 11.05 4.92 -3.92
N ARG A 15 11.51 5.39 -5.08
CA ARG A 15 12.53 4.71 -5.89
C ARG A 15 13.87 4.65 -5.19
N PHE A 16 14.28 5.70 -4.47
CA PHE A 16 15.50 5.70 -3.67
C PHE A 16 15.47 4.58 -2.62
N VAL A 17 14.41 4.49 -1.83
CA VAL A 17 14.24 3.42 -0.83
C VAL A 17 14.30 2.03 -1.47
N LYS A 18 13.63 1.83 -2.60
CA LYS A 18 13.66 0.55 -3.33
C LYS A 18 15.03 0.21 -3.92
N ARG A 19 15.79 1.21 -4.37
CA ARG A 19 17.15 1.01 -4.91
C ARG A 19 18.11 0.52 -3.83
N CYS A 20 17.97 0.97 -2.59
CA CYS A 20 18.73 0.44 -1.45
C CYS A 20 18.55 -1.07 -1.26
N LEU A 21 17.41 -1.62 -1.70
CA LEU A 21 17.08 -3.05 -1.64
C LEU A 21 17.30 -3.78 -2.99
N GLY A 22 17.70 -3.05 -4.04
CA GLY A 22 17.83 -3.59 -5.39
C GLY A 22 16.50 -3.90 -6.10
N VAL A 23 15.36 -3.35 -5.65
CA VAL A 23 14.02 -3.71 -6.17
C VAL A 23 13.33 -2.50 -6.86
N ASP A 24 14.07 -1.71 -7.64
CA ASP A 24 13.49 -0.57 -8.40
C ASP A 24 12.67 -1.06 -9.61
N VAL A 25 11.45 -1.53 -9.34
CA VAL A 25 10.50 -2.06 -10.34
C VAL A 25 9.87 -0.99 -11.23
N TYR A 26 10.12 0.30 -10.98
CA TYR A 26 9.61 1.40 -11.81
C TYR A 26 10.48 1.69 -13.04
N VAL A 27 11.26 0.69 -13.48
CA VAL A 27 12.07 0.71 -14.70
C VAL A 27 11.44 -0.24 -15.72
N LYS A 28 11.36 0.18 -16.98
CA LYS A 28 10.67 -0.55 -18.07
C LYS A 28 11.06 -2.03 -18.19
N PHE A 29 12.33 -2.36 -17.95
CA PHE A 29 12.84 -3.73 -17.97
C PHE A 29 13.57 -4.04 -16.67
N TYR A 30 12.80 -4.24 -15.60
CA TYR A 30 13.37 -4.66 -14.32
C TYR A 30 14.12 -5.98 -14.47
N ARG A 31 15.35 -6.02 -13.96
CA ARG A 31 16.17 -7.23 -13.84
C ARG A 31 16.70 -7.33 -12.42
N MET A 32 16.72 -8.54 -11.88
CA MET A 32 17.27 -8.79 -10.56
C MET A 32 18.76 -8.47 -10.57
N ASN A 33 19.18 -7.60 -9.65
CA ASN A 33 20.57 -7.23 -9.48
C ASN A 33 21.19 -8.00 -8.30
N ILE A 34 22.49 -7.88 -8.11
CA ILE A 34 23.21 -8.51 -6.98
C ILE A 34 22.61 -8.10 -5.63
N LEU A 35 22.16 -6.85 -5.50
CA LEU A 35 21.47 -6.36 -4.30
C LEU A 35 20.15 -7.11 -4.03
N THR A 36 19.36 -7.38 -5.07
CA THR A 36 18.13 -8.17 -4.95
C THR A 36 18.46 -9.59 -4.47
N ALA A 37 19.49 -10.21 -5.05
CA ALA A 37 19.94 -11.55 -4.67
C ALA A 37 20.46 -11.58 -3.22
N MET A 38 21.18 -10.54 -2.79
CA MET A 38 21.62 -10.37 -1.39
C MET A 38 20.43 -10.24 -0.45
N CYS A 39 19.40 -9.45 -0.78
CA CYS A 39 18.19 -9.35 0.03
C CYS A 39 17.45 -10.70 0.15
N ILE A 40 17.28 -11.43 -0.96
CA ILE A 40 16.65 -12.76 -0.94
C ILE A 40 17.46 -13.73 -0.07
N THR A 41 18.79 -13.72 -0.23
CA THR A 41 19.69 -14.57 0.56
C THR A 41 19.61 -14.23 2.04
N ALA A 42 19.60 -12.94 2.40
CA ALA A 42 19.44 -12.50 3.78
C ALA A 42 18.10 -12.95 4.39
N CYS A 43 17.01 -12.89 3.62
CA CYS A 43 15.71 -13.42 4.04
C CYS A 43 15.78 -14.93 4.29
N LEU A 44 16.41 -15.71 3.41
CA LEU A 44 16.55 -17.15 3.58
C LEU A 44 17.40 -17.51 4.81
N ILE A 45 18.50 -16.79 5.04
CA ILE A 45 19.37 -16.97 6.21
C ILE A 45 18.58 -16.70 7.49
N TYR A 46 17.87 -15.58 7.58
CA TYR A 46 17.03 -15.24 8.74
C TYR A 46 15.98 -16.33 9.01
N GLY A 47 15.29 -16.80 7.96
CA GLY A 47 14.28 -17.87 8.10
C GLY A 47 14.90 -19.16 8.62
N GLY A 48 16.06 -19.54 8.07
CA GLY A 48 16.82 -20.71 8.51
C GLY A 48 17.25 -20.63 9.98
N PHE A 49 17.77 -19.48 10.42
CA PHE A 49 18.19 -19.27 11.81
C PHE A 49 17.01 -19.32 12.78
N THR A 50 15.89 -18.70 12.40
CA THR A 50 14.67 -18.68 13.21
C THR A 50 14.07 -20.09 13.37
N LEU A 51 13.99 -20.86 12.28
CA LEU A 51 13.51 -22.25 12.32
C LEU A 51 14.44 -23.15 13.12
N ASN A 52 15.77 -23.03 12.92
CA ASN A 52 16.76 -23.78 13.68
C ASN A 52 16.60 -23.51 15.19
N THR A 53 16.44 -22.24 15.56
CA THR A 53 16.23 -21.82 16.96
C THR A 53 14.94 -22.40 17.54
N ALA A 54 13.84 -22.34 16.79
CA ALA A 54 12.57 -22.92 17.22
C ALA A 54 12.65 -24.45 17.43
N ILE A 55 13.47 -25.15 16.65
CA ILE A 55 13.71 -26.60 16.80
C ILE A 55 14.54 -26.90 18.05
N ILE A 56 15.61 -26.14 18.29
CA ILE A 56 16.47 -26.30 19.48
C ILE A 56 15.67 -26.04 20.76
N GLU A 57 14.92 -24.95 20.79
CA GLU A 57 14.20 -24.48 21.98
C GLU A 57 12.75 -25.00 22.05
N ARG A 58 12.42 -26.10 21.35
CA ARG A 58 11.04 -26.56 21.11
C ARG A 58 10.15 -26.74 22.35
N HIS A 59 10.74 -26.89 23.54
CA HIS A 59 10.04 -27.05 24.81
C HIS A 59 10.01 -25.78 25.66
N SER A 60 10.60 -24.69 25.18
CA SER A 60 10.75 -23.42 25.88
C SER A 60 9.78 -22.37 25.33
N LYS A 61 9.48 -21.36 26.17
CA LYS A 61 8.74 -20.16 25.74
C LYS A 61 9.49 -19.41 24.62
N PHE A 62 10.80 -19.60 24.53
CA PHE A 62 11.65 -18.98 23.52
C PHE A 62 11.32 -19.46 22.10
N ALA A 63 10.95 -20.73 21.91
CA ALA A 63 10.52 -21.22 20.60
C ALA A 63 9.21 -20.56 20.13
N PHE A 64 8.26 -20.31 21.03
CA PHE A 64 7.04 -19.59 20.68
C PHE A 64 7.34 -18.15 20.23
N GLN A 65 8.26 -17.46 20.92
CA GLN A 65 8.67 -16.10 20.51
C GLN A 65 9.39 -16.11 19.15
N ALA A 66 10.26 -17.09 18.89
CA ALA A 66 10.91 -17.29 17.59
C ALA A 66 9.87 -17.52 16.47
N LEU A 67 8.85 -18.35 16.73
CA LEU A 67 7.77 -18.62 15.77
C LEU A 67 6.94 -17.38 15.46
N VAL A 68 6.67 -16.52 16.44
CA VAL A 68 5.97 -15.23 16.19
C VAL A 68 6.76 -14.36 15.20
N MET A 69 8.09 -14.36 15.30
CA MET A 69 8.97 -13.60 14.39
C MET A 69 8.99 -14.15 12.95
N THR A 70 8.62 -15.42 12.73
CA THR A 70 8.42 -15.95 11.37
C THR A 70 7.23 -15.30 10.67
N GLY A 71 6.25 -14.81 11.42
CA GLY A 71 5.09 -14.09 10.90
C GLY A 71 5.54 -12.91 10.05
N LEU A 72 6.26 -11.95 10.63
CA LEU A 72 6.79 -10.75 9.94
C LEU A 72 7.67 -11.09 8.73
N TRP A 73 8.43 -12.18 8.83
CA TRP A 73 9.27 -12.66 7.75
C TRP A 73 8.48 -13.18 6.55
N MET A 74 7.41 -13.95 6.79
CA MET A 74 6.51 -14.38 5.73
C MET A 74 5.91 -13.18 4.99
N GLN A 75 5.60 -12.10 5.70
CA GLN A 75 5.11 -10.84 5.10
C GLN A 75 6.14 -10.21 4.17
N GLY A 76 7.39 -10.12 4.64
CA GLY A 76 8.50 -9.55 3.89
C GLY A 76 8.79 -10.32 2.60
N ILE A 77 8.80 -11.65 2.66
CA ILE A 77 8.96 -12.51 1.48
C ILE A 77 7.81 -12.35 0.51
N ASN A 78 6.58 -12.37 1.01
CA ASN A 78 5.40 -12.26 0.16
C ASN A 78 5.38 -10.91 -0.59
N LYS A 79 5.65 -9.81 0.10
CA LYS A 79 5.85 -8.48 -0.51
C LYS A 79 6.93 -8.50 -1.58
N LEU A 80 8.10 -9.05 -1.26
CA LEU A 80 9.23 -9.11 -2.18
C LEU A 80 8.88 -9.90 -3.45
N PHE A 81 8.25 -11.07 -3.28
CA PHE A 81 7.80 -11.92 -4.38
C PHE A 81 6.78 -11.20 -5.26
N VAL A 82 5.73 -10.64 -4.66
CA VAL A 82 4.63 -9.98 -5.38
C VAL A 82 5.14 -8.76 -6.16
N VAL A 83 6.06 -7.96 -5.58
CA VAL A 83 6.68 -6.81 -6.26
C VAL A 83 7.50 -7.25 -7.47
N ILE A 84 8.30 -8.31 -7.34
CA ILE A 84 9.15 -8.81 -8.43
C ILE A 84 8.29 -9.42 -9.54
N TYR A 85 7.30 -10.25 -9.17
CA TYR A 85 6.41 -10.92 -10.12
C TYR A 85 5.58 -9.91 -10.93
N ASN A 86 5.05 -8.88 -10.28
CA ASN A 86 4.22 -7.85 -10.91
C ASN A 86 5.00 -6.59 -11.35
N ALA A 87 6.32 -6.68 -11.50
CA ALA A 87 7.16 -5.51 -11.77
C ALA A 87 6.71 -4.72 -13.01
N HIS A 88 6.32 -5.41 -14.09
CA HIS A 88 5.82 -4.78 -15.31
C HIS A 88 4.50 -4.03 -15.07
N ASN A 89 3.53 -4.67 -14.42
CA ASN A 89 2.23 -4.06 -14.10
C ASN A 89 2.41 -2.81 -13.21
N LEU A 90 3.31 -2.87 -12.22
CA LEU A 90 3.62 -1.74 -11.35
C LEU A 90 4.29 -0.58 -12.10
N TYR A 91 5.12 -0.88 -13.10
CA TYR A 91 5.69 0.13 -13.98
C TYR A 91 4.61 0.82 -14.83
N GLU A 92 3.72 0.05 -15.47
CA GLU A 92 2.62 0.59 -16.28
C GLU A 92 1.64 1.42 -15.45
N LEU A 93 1.30 0.94 -14.26
CA LEU A 93 0.41 1.64 -13.33
C LEU A 93 0.98 3.01 -12.94
N ASN A 94 2.28 3.07 -12.63
CA ASN A 94 2.94 4.34 -12.31
C ASN A 94 3.03 5.30 -13.51
N GLN A 95 3.22 4.77 -14.72
CA GLN A 95 3.24 5.60 -15.93
C GLN A 95 1.86 6.16 -16.25
N SER A 96 0.81 5.35 -16.09
CA SER A 96 -0.58 5.79 -16.23
C SER A 96 -0.93 6.89 -15.24
N ALA A 97 -0.51 6.74 -13.97
CA ALA A 97 -0.68 7.79 -12.96
C ALA A 97 0.04 9.08 -13.37
N LEU A 98 1.32 9.01 -13.76
CA LEU A 98 2.09 10.18 -14.21
C LEU A 98 1.43 10.88 -15.40
N LYS A 99 0.89 10.12 -16.36
CA LYS A 99 0.22 10.66 -17.53
C LYS A 99 -1.01 11.50 -17.14
N VAL A 100 -1.80 11.06 -16.17
CA VAL A 100 -2.94 11.83 -15.65
C VAL A 100 -2.48 13.16 -15.08
N TYR A 101 -1.39 13.18 -14.30
CA TYR A 101 -0.84 14.46 -13.82
C TYR A 101 -0.45 15.39 -14.97
N LEU A 102 0.21 14.88 -16.00
CA LEU A 102 0.65 15.70 -17.14
C LEU A 102 -0.52 16.22 -17.99
N ASP A 103 -1.53 15.37 -18.22
CA ASP A 103 -2.69 15.70 -19.05
C ASP A 103 -3.58 16.77 -18.39
N PHE A 104 -3.73 16.72 -17.05
CA PHE A 104 -4.62 17.63 -16.31
C PHE A 104 -3.92 18.82 -15.66
N GLU A 105 -2.59 18.84 -15.57
CA GLU A 105 -1.82 19.96 -15.00
C GLU A 105 -1.95 21.26 -15.81
N ASN A 106 -2.01 21.15 -17.13
CA ASN A 106 -2.15 22.30 -18.04
C ASN A 106 -3.59 22.48 -18.55
N HIS A 107 -4.58 21.86 -17.90
CA HIS A 107 -5.97 22.04 -18.30
C HIS A 107 -6.39 23.51 -18.12
N SER A 108 -7.25 23.99 -19.01
CA SER A 108 -7.83 25.34 -18.97
C SER A 108 -8.49 25.73 -17.64
N ASP A 109 -9.00 24.77 -16.86
CA ASP A 109 -9.62 25.03 -15.56
C ASP A 109 -8.58 24.86 -14.43
N PRO A 110 -8.26 25.92 -13.67
CA PRO A 110 -7.26 25.89 -12.60
C PRO A 110 -7.64 24.97 -11.42
N ARG A 111 -8.91 24.54 -11.33
CA ARG A 111 -9.37 23.59 -10.31
C ARG A 111 -8.68 22.23 -10.44
N PHE A 112 -8.31 21.79 -11.65
CA PHE A 112 -7.58 20.54 -11.84
C PHE A 112 -6.18 20.60 -11.22
N ALA A 113 -5.40 21.64 -11.51
CA ALA A 113 -4.04 21.78 -10.99
C ALA A 113 -4.04 21.86 -9.45
N THR A 114 -4.98 22.59 -8.86
CA THR A 114 -5.14 22.70 -7.40
C THR A 114 -5.43 21.33 -6.77
N ASN A 115 -6.38 20.58 -7.32
CA ASN A 115 -6.78 19.26 -6.82
C ASN A 115 -5.66 18.21 -6.92
N LEU A 116 -4.93 18.20 -8.04
CA LEU A 116 -3.75 17.34 -8.21
C LEU A 116 -2.66 17.65 -7.17
N GLN A 117 -2.46 18.91 -6.84
CA GLN A 117 -1.50 19.33 -5.83
C GLN A 117 -1.92 18.90 -4.41
N GLU A 118 -3.18 19.11 -4.03
CA GLU A 118 -3.74 18.64 -2.75
C GLU A 118 -3.61 17.12 -2.60
N SER A 119 -3.76 16.39 -3.70
CA SER A 119 -3.58 14.95 -3.73
C SER A 119 -2.13 14.52 -3.54
N CYS A 120 -1.17 15.24 -4.14
CA CYS A 120 0.25 15.03 -3.85
C CYS A 120 0.56 15.27 -2.37
N ASP A 121 -0.04 16.29 -1.77
CA ASP A 121 0.15 16.60 -0.36
C ASP A 121 -0.46 15.53 0.55
N ARG A 122 -1.65 15.00 0.22
CA ARG A 122 -2.25 13.83 0.90
C ARG A 122 -1.34 12.61 0.84
N LEU A 123 -0.84 12.27 -0.36
CA LEU A 123 0.10 11.17 -0.55
C LEU A 123 1.38 11.38 0.28
N ARG A 124 1.99 12.56 0.19
CA ARG A 124 3.21 12.89 0.95
C ARG A 124 3.00 12.77 2.46
N ARG A 125 1.89 13.29 2.98
CA ARG A 125 1.55 13.16 4.41
C ARG A 125 1.42 11.70 4.83
N ALA A 126 0.70 10.89 4.05
CA ALA A 126 0.56 9.46 4.31
C ALA A 126 1.92 8.74 4.34
N LEU A 127 2.81 9.04 3.38
CA LEU A 127 4.15 8.46 3.35
C LEU A 127 4.99 8.84 4.57
N ILE A 128 4.93 10.10 5.02
CA ILE A 128 5.65 10.57 6.21
C ILE A 128 5.13 9.92 7.48
N ILE A 129 3.80 9.80 7.63
CA ILE A 129 3.17 9.13 8.78
C ILE A 129 3.66 7.68 8.87
N VAL A 130 3.62 6.95 7.75
CA VAL A 130 4.05 5.55 7.71
C VAL A 130 5.56 5.42 7.92
N PHE A 131 6.37 6.29 7.31
CA PHE A 131 7.81 6.31 7.58
C PHE A 131 8.13 6.52 9.06
N THR A 132 7.43 7.47 9.69
CA THR A 132 7.61 7.79 11.11
C THR A 132 7.20 6.62 11.99
N SER A 133 6.08 5.94 11.69
CA SER A 133 5.66 4.77 12.46
C SER A 133 6.67 3.62 12.39
N TYR A 134 7.28 3.39 11.22
CA TYR A 134 8.35 2.39 11.08
C TYR A 134 9.61 2.79 11.85
N CYS A 135 10.02 4.06 11.81
CA CYS A 135 11.18 4.55 12.57
C CYS A 135 10.99 4.38 14.08
N VAL A 136 9.80 4.72 14.59
CA VAL A 136 9.45 4.55 16.02
C VAL A 136 9.45 3.07 16.40
N ALA A 137 8.85 2.20 15.58
CA ALA A 137 8.80 0.76 15.85
C ALA A 137 10.19 0.12 15.90
N VAL A 138 11.05 0.37 14.90
CA VAL A 138 12.42 -0.16 14.85
C VAL A 138 13.25 0.38 16.01
N SER A 139 13.17 1.69 16.28
CA SER A 139 13.90 2.30 17.39
C SER A 139 13.46 1.72 18.74
N GLY A 140 12.15 1.54 18.95
CA GLY A 140 11.60 0.92 20.15
C GLY A 140 12.08 -0.51 20.35
N MET A 141 12.12 -1.31 19.28
CA MET A 141 12.62 -2.68 19.32
C MET A 141 14.12 -2.77 19.64
N ILE A 142 14.92 -1.74 19.34
CA ILE A 142 16.35 -1.69 19.67
C ILE A 142 16.55 -1.17 21.10
N ILE A 143 15.92 -0.04 21.43
CA ILE A 143 16.16 0.69 22.67
C ILE A 143 15.65 -0.11 23.87
N LEU A 144 14.45 -0.70 23.78
CA LEU A 144 13.83 -1.36 24.94
C LEU A 144 14.66 -2.54 25.47
N PRO A 145 15.09 -3.53 24.65
CA PRO A 145 15.95 -4.61 25.13
C PRO A 145 17.30 -4.11 25.66
N LEU A 146 17.90 -3.09 25.03
CA LEU A 146 19.17 -2.51 25.49
C LEU A 146 19.03 -1.85 26.87
N THR A 147 17.95 -1.09 27.09
CA THR A 147 17.68 -0.48 28.40
C THR A 147 17.46 -1.53 29.48
N VAL A 148 16.66 -2.57 29.20
CA VAL A 148 16.43 -3.68 30.15
C VAL A 148 17.76 -4.36 30.50
N ASN A 149 18.59 -4.67 29.50
CA ASN A 149 19.91 -5.28 29.73
C ASN A 149 20.83 -4.43 30.61
N MET A 150 20.77 -3.10 30.48
CA MET A 150 21.56 -2.19 31.31
C MET A 150 21.06 -2.11 32.75
N PHE A 151 19.75 -2.17 32.99
CA PHE A 151 19.16 -2.03 34.32
C PHE A 151 19.11 -3.34 35.10
N THR A 152 18.79 -4.47 34.46
CA THR A 152 18.67 -5.77 35.14
C THR A 152 19.97 -6.56 35.18
N GLY A 153 20.95 -6.20 34.33
CA GLY A 153 22.18 -6.97 34.15
C GLY A 153 21.97 -8.32 33.45
N GLU A 154 20.73 -8.65 33.09
CA GLU A 154 20.39 -9.87 32.35
C GLU A 154 20.61 -9.68 30.84
N ARG A 155 20.95 -10.78 30.16
CA ARG A 155 21.27 -10.76 28.72
C ARG A 155 20.06 -11.13 27.88
N HIS A 156 19.21 -10.16 27.57
CA HIS A 156 18.08 -10.34 26.66
C HIS A 156 18.46 -10.03 25.21
N LEU A 157 18.18 -10.95 24.29
CA LEU A 157 18.40 -10.77 22.85
C LEU A 157 17.32 -9.86 22.25
N ILE A 158 17.71 -8.97 21.32
CA ILE A 158 16.78 -8.08 20.61
C ILE A 158 15.76 -8.87 19.77
N MET A 159 16.23 -9.90 19.06
CA MET A 159 15.40 -10.84 18.31
C MET A 159 15.56 -12.25 18.87
N GLN A 160 14.48 -13.04 18.83
CA GLN A 160 14.43 -14.38 19.41
C GLN A 160 14.90 -15.44 18.41
N PHE A 161 16.12 -15.28 17.89
CA PHE A 161 16.82 -16.34 17.15
C PHE A 161 18.31 -16.36 17.52
N TYR A 162 18.94 -17.52 17.37
CA TYR A 162 20.37 -17.72 17.56
C TYR A 162 21.10 -17.68 16.23
N VAL A 163 22.33 -17.16 16.25
CA VAL A 163 23.25 -17.25 15.12
C VAL A 163 24.06 -18.54 15.26
N PRO A 164 23.93 -19.50 14.34
CA PRO A 164 24.65 -20.76 14.40
C PRO A 164 26.17 -20.53 14.45
N GLY A 165 26.86 -21.23 15.37
CA GLY A 165 28.31 -21.14 15.54
C GLY A 165 28.80 -20.00 16.44
N ILE A 166 27.91 -19.14 16.96
CA ILE A 166 28.26 -18.10 17.93
C ILE A 166 27.65 -18.43 19.29
N ASP A 167 28.48 -18.56 20.32
CA ASP A 167 28.02 -18.78 21.68
C ASP A 167 27.55 -17.46 22.32
N HIS A 168 26.23 -17.28 22.37
CA HIS A 168 25.56 -16.12 22.96
C HIS A 168 25.72 -16.01 24.49
N THR A 169 26.19 -17.07 25.16
CA THR A 169 26.48 -17.05 26.60
C THR A 169 27.82 -16.39 26.92
N THR A 170 28.71 -16.27 25.93
CA THR A 170 29.95 -15.49 26.06
C THR A 170 29.68 -13.99 25.87
N GLN A 171 30.45 -13.13 26.53
CA GLN A 171 30.27 -11.67 26.43
C GLN A 171 30.48 -11.17 25.00
N TRP A 172 31.52 -11.65 24.32
CA TRP A 172 31.79 -11.29 22.93
C TRP A 172 30.75 -11.85 21.96
N GLY A 173 30.34 -13.12 22.12
CA GLY A 173 29.31 -13.72 21.28
C GLY A 173 27.95 -13.04 21.43
N PHE A 174 27.61 -12.58 22.64
CA PHE A 174 26.41 -11.77 22.89
C PHE A 174 26.43 -10.46 22.10
N TRP A 175 27.49 -9.64 22.20
CA TRP A 175 27.56 -8.35 21.51
C TRP A 175 27.60 -8.48 19.99
N ILE A 176 28.29 -9.50 19.46
CA ILE A 176 28.31 -9.80 18.02
C ILE A 176 26.90 -10.16 17.54
N THR A 177 26.20 -11.03 18.29
CA THR A 177 24.82 -11.43 17.97
C THR A 177 23.87 -10.22 18.01
N GLN A 178 24.01 -9.33 19.00
CA GLN A 178 23.20 -8.12 19.09
C GLN A 178 23.46 -7.15 17.93
N GLY A 179 24.74 -6.96 17.55
CA GLY A 179 25.09 -6.15 16.38
C GLY A 179 24.47 -6.69 15.10
N PHE A 180 24.51 -8.02 14.92
CA PHE A 180 23.85 -8.69 13.80
C PHE A 180 22.32 -8.49 13.83
N HIS A 181 21.68 -8.62 15.00
CA HIS A 181 20.25 -8.38 15.16
C HIS A 181 19.88 -6.94 14.78
N VAL A 182 20.61 -5.94 15.27
CA VAL A 182 20.37 -4.53 14.90
C VAL A 182 20.46 -4.34 13.38
N PHE A 183 21.48 -4.91 12.74
CA PHE A 183 21.63 -4.84 11.29
C PHE A 183 20.44 -5.46 10.54
N VAL A 184 20.06 -6.70 10.90
CA VAL A 184 18.94 -7.40 10.28
C VAL A 184 17.63 -6.65 10.51
N LEU A 185 17.41 -6.08 11.70
CA LEU A 185 16.21 -5.33 12.02
C LEU A 185 16.10 -4.03 11.19
N ILE A 186 17.20 -3.30 11.00
CA ILE A 186 17.22 -2.09 10.16
C ILE A 186 16.93 -2.45 8.71
N VAL A 187 17.60 -3.47 8.15
CA VAL A 187 17.40 -3.91 6.76
C VAL A 187 16.00 -4.46 6.56
N GLY A 188 15.51 -5.31 7.47
CA GLY A 188 14.17 -5.88 7.45
C GLY A 188 13.08 -4.81 7.58
N GLY A 189 13.26 -3.84 8.49
CA GLY A 189 12.37 -2.69 8.63
C GLY A 189 12.31 -1.83 7.37
N LEU A 190 13.46 -1.54 6.75
CA LEU A 190 13.52 -0.82 5.47
C LEU A 190 12.83 -1.61 4.35
N GLY A 191 13.04 -2.92 4.29
CA GLY A 191 12.38 -3.83 3.34
C GLY A 191 10.87 -3.82 3.46
N MET A 192 10.36 -3.94 4.68
CA MET A 192 8.93 -3.92 4.99
C MET A 192 8.29 -2.58 4.65
N PHE A 193 8.95 -1.47 5.01
CA PHE A 193 8.54 -0.13 4.65
C PHE A 193 8.47 0.06 3.13
N ALA A 194 9.51 -0.37 2.39
CA ALA A 194 9.56 -0.26 0.93
C ALA A 194 8.40 -0.99 0.23
N GLY A 195 8.00 -2.16 0.75
CA GLY A 195 6.83 -2.89 0.27
C GLY A 195 5.51 -2.14 0.49
N ASP A 196 5.35 -1.54 1.67
CA ASP A 196 4.15 -0.74 2.01
C ASP A 196 4.07 0.55 1.19
N LEU A 197 5.21 1.19 0.87
CA LEU A 197 5.27 2.37 0.00
C LEU A 197 4.61 2.13 -1.36
N VAL A 198 4.82 0.95 -1.94
CA VAL A 198 4.24 0.58 -3.24
C VAL A 198 2.73 0.54 -3.15
N ILE A 199 2.20 0.01 -2.06
CA ILE A 199 0.76 -0.12 -1.85
C ILE A 199 0.17 1.27 -1.65
N LEU A 200 0.77 2.08 -0.78
CA LEU A 200 0.31 3.43 -0.47
C LEU A 200 0.29 4.34 -1.69
N VAL A 201 1.35 4.33 -2.51
CA VAL A 201 1.39 5.13 -3.73
C VAL A 201 0.23 4.76 -4.63
N HIS A 202 0.05 3.47 -4.95
CA HIS A 202 -0.95 3.09 -5.94
C HIS A 202 -2.39 3.15 -5.42
N LEU A 203 -2.65 2.78 -4.17
CA LEU A 203 -3.98 2.90 -3.57
C LEU A 203 -4.41 4.35 -3.41
N LEU A 204 -3.51 5.25 -3.03
CA LEU A 204 -3.87 6.66 -2.90
C LEU A 204 -4.06 7.36 -4.25
N GLN A 205 -3.62 6.74 -5.36
CA GLN A 205 -3.93 7.27 -6.69
C GLN A 205 -5.41 7.15 -7.07
N SER A 206 -6.19 6.22 -6.46
CA SER A 206 -7.65 6.14 -6.72
C SER A 206 -8.37 7.45 -6.42
N TYR A 207 -7.94 8.14 -5.36
CA TYR A 207 -8.52 9.43 -4.97
C TYR A 207 -8.36 10.47 -6.05
N ILE A 208 -7.22 10.50 -6.71
CA ILE A 208 -6.95 11.45 -7.79
C ILE A 208 -7.86 11.17 -8.97
N PHE A 209 -8.04 9.91 -9.34
CA PHE A 209 -8.96 9.55 -10.41
C PHE A 209 -10.40 9.95 -10.09
N ARG A 210 -10.89 9.68 -8.87
CA ARG A 210 -12.22 10.14 -8.42
C ARG A 210 -12.34 11.66 -8.49
N ASP A 211 -11.36 12.36 -7.92
CA ASP A 211 -11.40 13.81 -7.77
C ASP A 211 -11.29 14.54 -9.13
N VAL A 212 -10.53 13.99 -10.09
CA VAL A 212 -10.48 14.46 -11.48
C VAL A 212 -11.79 14.15 -12.22
N LEU A 213 -12.39 12.97 -12.04
CA LEU A 213 -13.67 12.63 -12.65
C LEU A 213 -14.79 13.54 -12.15
N ARG A 214 -14.83 13.82 -10.84
CA ARG A 214 -15.77 14.78 -10.24
C ARG A 214 -15.67 16.15 -10.90
N LEU A 215 -14.46 16.69 -11.05
CA LEU A 215 -14.26 17.97 -11.71
C LEU A 215 -14.73 17.96 -13.18
N LYS A 216 -14.52 16.85 -13.91
CA LYS A 216 -15.06 16.71 -15.27
C LYS A 216 -16.58 16.75 -15.28
N ILE A 217 -17.24 16.08 -14.34
CA ILE A 217 -18.70 16.06 -14.21
C ILE A 217 -19.23 17.47 -13.88
N ASP A 218 -18.60 18.18 -12.94
CA ASP A 218 -18.99 19.55 -12.57
C ASP A 218 -18.92 20.52 -13.75
N ILE A 219 -17.83 20.45 -14.52
CA ILE A 219 -17.65 21.28 -15.73
C ILE A 219 -18.69 20.89 -16.79
N PHE A 220 -18.94 19.60 -16.97
CA PHE A 220 -19.92 19.11 -17.93
C PHE A 220 -21.35 19.54 -17.56
N ASN A 221 -21.74 19.46 -16.28
CA ASN A 221 -23.06 19.93 -15.83
C ASN A 221 -23.23 21.43 -16.09
N THR A 222 -22.21 22.23 -15.75
CA THR A 222 -22.22 23.67 -16.05
C THR A 222 -22.38 23.93 -17.55
N PHE A 223 -21.74 23.13 -18.40
CA PHE A 223 -21.84 23.22 -19.85
C PHE A 223 -23.21 22.78 -20.40
N VAL A 224 -23.85 21.78 -19.81
CA VAL A 224 -25.18 21.29 -20.24
C VAL A 224 -26.32 22.20 -19.76
N ASP A 225 -26.16 22.82 -18.60
CA ASP A 225 -27.19 23.66 -17.99
C ASP A 225 -27.21 25.10 -18.57
N GLU A 226 -26.25 25.47 -19.40
CA GLU A 226 -26.27 26.74 -20.16
C GLU A 226 -27.31 26.70 -21.30
N PRO A 227 -28.35 27.54 -21.26
CA PRO A 227 -29.41 27.49 -22.26
C PRO A 227 -28.95 28.04 -23.63
N GLY A 228 -29.12 27.22 -24.68
CA GLY A 228 -29.19 27.68 -26.08
C GLY A 228 -27.86 27.81 -26.85
N LYS A 229 -26.74 27.31 -26.34
CA LYS A 229 -25.42 27.43 -27.02
C LYS A 229 -24.81 26.11 -27.49
N GLN A 230 -25.30 24.97 -27.02
CA GLN A 230 -24.61 23.69 -27.18
C GLN A 230 -25.28 22.81 -28.25
N SER A 231 -24.47 22.31 -29.17
CA SER A 231 -24.89 21.27 -30.10
C SER A 231 -24.95 19.91 -29.37
N ASP A 232 -25.92 19.07 -29.72
CA ASP A 232 -25.97 17.65 -29.30
C ASP A 232 -24.65 16.92 -29.50
N SER A 233 -23.88 17.31 -30.53
CA SER A 233 -22.56 16.74 -30.82
C SER A 233 -21.49 17.07 -29.78
N ASP A 234 -21.56 18.24 -29.16
CA ASP A 234 -20.58 18.67 -28.15
C ASP A 234 -20.90 18.07 -26.78
N ILE A 235 -22.20 17.94 -26.44
CA ILE A 235 -22.67 17.18 -25.28
C ILE A 235 -22.25 15.70 -25.42
N GLN A 236 -22.40 15.12 -26.61
CA GLN A 236 -21.96 13.75 -26.89
C GLN A 236 -20.44 13.58 -26.74
N LYS A 237 -19.62 14.55 -27.17
CA LYS A 237 -18.16 14.50 -26.97
C LYS A 237 -17.80 14.54 -25.49
N GLY A 238 -18.42 15.42 -24.70
CA GLY A 238 -18.17 15.50 -23.25
C GLY A 238 -18.51 14.19 -22.53
N LEU A 239 -19.64 13.56 -22.86
CA LEU A 239 -20.01 12.26 -22.31
C LEU A 239 -19.04 11.14 -22.69
N VAL A 240 -18.57 11.11 -23.93
CA VAL A 240 -17.60 10.11 -24.39
C VAL A 240 -16.26 10.30 -23.68
N ASP A 241 -15.80 11.54 -23.49
CA ASP A 241 -14.57 11.84 -22.76
C ASP A 241 -14.65 11.39 -21.29
N MET A 242 -15.74 11.70 -20.59
CA MET A 242 -15.97 11.22 -19.22
C MET A 242 -16.06 9.69 -19.14
N MET A 243 -16.74 9.05 -20.09
CA MET A 243 -16.85 7.60 -20.14
C MET A 243 -15.50 6.93 -20.42
N GLN A 244 -14.69 7.48 -21.33
CA GLN A 244 -13.34 7.00 -21.61
C GLN A 244 -12.44 7.14 -20.38
N PHE A 245 -12.54 8.26 -19.65
CA PHE A 245 -11.78 8.45 -18.42
C PHE A 245 -12.17 7.44 -17.32
N HIS A 246 -13.48 7.17 -17.18
CA HIS A 246 -13.96 6.15 -16.25
C HIS A 246 -13.57 4.72 -16.66
N GLN A 247 -13.57 4.40 -17.96
CA GLN A 247 -13.06 3.12 -18.46
C GLN A 247 -11.55 2.98 -18.23
N LEU A 248 -10.77 4.06 -18.41
CA LEU A 248 -9.35 4.09 -18.08
C LEU A 248 -9.15 3.76 -16.59
N TYR A 249 -9.90 4.41 -15.69
CA TYR A 249 -9.88 4.11 -14.26
C TYR A 249 -10.14 2.62 -13.97
N LEU A 250 -11.22 2.06 -14.52
CA LEU A 250 -11.56 0.64 -14.30
C LEU A 250 -10.55 -0.34 -14.92
N SER A 251 -9.88 0.02 -16.03
CA SER A 251 -8.93 -0.85 -16.74
C SER A 251 -7.55 -0.91 -16.08
N VAL A 252 -7.16 0.16 -15.38
CA VAL A 252 -5.85 0.31 -14.72
C VAL A 252 -5.84 -0.38 -13.35
N TRP A 253 -7.02 -0.53 -12.75
CA TRP A 253 -7.21 -1.03 -11.39
C TRP A 253 -6.96 -2.54 -11.14
N PRO A 254 -7.20 -3.48 -12.09
CA PRO A 254 -6.93 -4.91 -11.94
C PRO A 254 -5.50 -5.25 -11.51
N GLY A 255 -4.50 -4.45 -11.90
CA GLY A 255 -3.11 -4.62 -11.47
C GLY A 255 -2.85 -4.26 -10.00
N GLY A 256 -3.61 -3.30 -9.44
CA GLY A 256 -3.55 -2.92 -8.03
C GLY A 256 -4.24 -3.94 -7.12
N TRP A 257 -5.30 -4.59 -7.62
CA TRP A 257 -6.05 -5.64 -6.92
C TRP A 257 -5.22 -6.89 -6.65
N ALA A 258 -4.47 -7.37 -7.63
CA ALA A 258 -3.55 -8.51 -7.45
C ALA A 258 -2.44 -8.21 -6.43
N TYR A 259 -2.03 -6.95 -6.33
CA TYR A 259 -0.99 -6.47 -5.41
C TYR A 259 -1.50 -6.33 -3.97
N ALA A 260 -2.74 -5.83 -3.78
CA ALA A 260 -3.37 -5.67 -2.47
C ALA A 260 -3.71 -7.02 -1.80
N ILE A 261 -4.16 -8.01 -2.58
CA ILE A 261 -4.47 -9.38 -2.08
C ILE A 261 -3.19 -10.13 -1.67
N GLY A 262 -2.07 -9.83 -2.33
CA GLY A 262 -0.78 -10.43 -2.08
C GLY A 262 -0.04 -9.91 -0.85
N VAL A 263 -0.58 -8.97 -0.05
CA VAL A 263 0.16 -8.40 1.10
C VAL A 263 -0.79 -8.12 2.27
N ALA A 264 -1.27 -9.18 2.93
CA ALA A 264 -2.10 -9.06 4.12
C ALA A 264 -1.25 -9.14 5.38
N SER A 265 -0.77 -7.99 5.89
CA SER A 265 0.01 -8.05 7.16
C SER A 265 0.23 -6.78 7.99
N ASN A 266 -0.21 -5.60 7.53
CA ASN A 266 -0.48 -4.45 8.40
C ASN A 266 -1.99 -4.21 8.43
N LEU A 267 -2.70 -5.12 9.11
CA LEU A 267 -4.16 -5.27 9.05
C LEU A 267 -4.89 -3.92 9.15
N TYR A 268 -4.55 -3.08 10.13
CA TYR A 268 -5.26 -1.80 10.35
C TYR A 268 -5.02 -0.75 9.27
N ILE A 269 -3.78 -0.59 8.79
CA ILE A 269 -3.48 0.37 7.71
C ILE A 269 -4.20 -0.06 6.44
N TYR A 270 -4.22 -1.35 6.13
CA TYR A 270 -4.89 -1.86 4.94
C TYR A 270 -6.41 -1.90 5.04
N CYS A 271 -6.96 -2.16 6.23
CA CYS A 271 -8.38 -2.02 6.48
C CYS A 271 -8.84 -0.57 6.34
N ILE A 272 -8.06 0.40 6.82
CA ILE A 272 -8.32 1.82 6.60
C ILE A 272 -8.26 2.13 5.10
N LEU A 273 -7.20 1.72 4.40
CA LEU A 273 -7.05 1.94 2.96
C LEU A 273 -8.16 1.28 2.13
N GLY A 274 -8.62 0.09 2.51
CA GLY A 274 -9.70 -0.60 1.81
C GLY A 274 -11.04 0.08 2.02
N THR A 275 -11.40 0.49 3.25
CA THR A 275 -12.59 1.31 3.50
C THR A 275 -12.50 2.66 2.80
N LEU A 276 -11.30 3.23 2.71
CA LEU A 276 -11.03 4.44 1.95
C LEU A 276 -11.35 4.25 0.45
N VAL A 277 -11.00 3.11 -0.13
CA VAL A 277 -11.34 2.75 -1.53
C VAL A 277 -12.83 2.46 -1.68
N GLU A 278 -13.48 1.79 -0.74
CA GLU A 278 -14.94 1.56 -0.73
C GLU A 278 -15.69 2.89 -0.73
N ASN A 279 -15.34 3.80 0.18
CA ASN A 279 -15.93 5.14 0.24
C ASN A 279 -15.68 5.92 -1.07
N CYS A 280 -14.48 5.80 -1.65
CA CYS A 280 -14.15 6.43 -2.92
C CYS A 280 -15.03 5.90 -4.08
N ASN A 281 -15.38 4.62 -4.04
CA ASN A 281 -16.27 4.00 -5.01
C ASN A 281 -17.72 4.48 -4.84
N ASP A 282 -18.21 4.54 -3.60
CA ASP A 282 -19.54 5.06 -3.27
C ASP A 282 -19.69 6.54 -3.66
N ASP A 283 -18.67 7.36 -3.36
CA ASP A 283 -18.60 8.75 -3.80
C ASP A 283 -18.66 8.85 -5.33
N LEU A 284 -17.94 7.99 -6.05
CA LEU A 284 -17.94 7.97 -7.52
C LEU A 284 -19.34 7.65 -8.07
N ILE A 285 -20.08 6.72 -7.45
CA ILE A 285 -21.47 6.42 -7.82
C ILE A 285 -22.35 7.67 -7.61
N TYR A 286 -22.17 8.38 -6.50
CA TYR A 286 -22.92 9.61 -6.22
C TYR A 286 -22.62 10.72 -7.24
N GLU A 287 -21.36 10.92 -7.61
CA GLU A 287 -20.99 11.92 -8.62
C GLU A 287 -21.55 11.58 -10.01
N VAL A 288 -21.58 10.29 -10.39
CA VAL A 288 -22.26 9.87 -11.64
C VAL A 288 -23.77 10.15 -11.60
N TYR A 289 -24.38 10.07 -10.41
CA TYR A 289 -25.80 10.41 -10.21
C TYR A 289 -26.08 11.91 -10.35
N ASN A 290 -25.10 12.76 -10.05
CA ASN A 290 -25.21 14.22 -10.16
C ASN A 290 -25.17 14.74 -11.60
N ILE A 291 -24.94 13.89 -12.61
CA ILE A 291 -25.02 14.30 -14.02
C ILE A 291 -26.45 14.80 -14.32
N SER A 292 -26.61 15.95 -15.00
CA SER A 292 -27.90 16.57 -15.37
C SER A 292 -28.74 15.70 -16.32
N PHE A 293 -29.22 14.55 -15.84
CA PHE A 293 -29.83 13.46 -16.61
C PHE A 293 -31.06 13.89 -17.42
N TYR A 294 -31.83 14.83 -16.87
CA TYR A 294 -33.06 15.33 -17.48
C TYR A 294 -32.81 16.25 -18.68
N ASN A 295 -31.60 16.82 -18.78
CA ASN A 295 -31.19 17.69 -19.89
C ASN A 295 -30.54 16.89 -21.04
N LEU A 296 -30.46 15.57 -20.92
CA LEU A 296 -29.83 14.68 -21.89
C LEU A 296 -30.85 13.98 -22.80
N ASN A 297 -30.47 13.75 -24.06
CA ASN A 297 -31.26 12.96 -25.01
C ASN A 297 -31.31 11.48 -24.63
N ALA A 298 -32.32 10.73 -25.12
CA ALA A 298 -32.52 9.32 -24.78
C ALA A 298 -31.30 8.40 -25.03
N ARG A 299 -30.47 8.72 -26.03
CA ARG A 299 -29.21 7.99 -26.30
C ARG A 299 -28.12 8.28 -25.27
N GLN A 300 -28.02 9.53 -24.82
CA GLN A 300 -27.06 9.99 -23.81
C GLN A 300 -27.46 9.49 -22.41
N GLN A 301 -28.75 9.48 -22.10
CA GLN A 301 -29.29 8.87 -20.88
C GLN A 301 -28.91 7.39 -20.75
N ARG A 302 -28.99 6.62 -21.84
CA ARG A 302 -28.54 5.21 -21.85
C ARG A 302 -27.05 5.05 -21.55
N GLN A 303 -26.21 6.01 -21.95
CA GLN A 303 -24.78 6.01 -21.69
C GLN A 303 -24.47 6.28 -20.22
N VAL A 304 -25.16 7.24 -19.60
CA VAL A 304 -25.07 7.49 -18.15
C VAL A 304 -25.52 6.25 -17.37
N LEU A 305 -26.63 5.63 -17.80
CA LEU A 305 -27.14 4.39 -17.17
C LEU A 305 -26.12 3.25 -17.23
N PHE A 306 -25.41 3.11 -18.35
CA PHE A 306 -24.34 2.12 -18.50
C PHE A 306 -23.16 2.40 -17.57
N MET A 307 -22.73 3.65 -17.47
CA MET A 307 -21.66 4.07 -16.55
C MET A 307 -22.04 3.77 -15.10
N LEU A 308 -23.29 4.05 -14.72
CA LEU A 308 -23.83 3.81 -13.39
C LEU A 308 -23.92 2.32 -13.06
N CYS A 309 -24.41 1.50 -14.00
CA CYS A 309 -24.44 0.05 -13.87
C CYS A 309 -23.03 -0.54 -13.69
N LYS A 310 -22.04 -0.01 -14.42
CA LYS A 310 -20.65 -0.43 -14.28
C LYS A 310 -20.02 -0.02 -12.95
N ALA A 311 -20.26 1.21 -12.48
CA ALA A 311 -19.77 1.70 -11.19
C ALA A 311 -20.37 0.93 -10.00
N GLN A 312 -21.62 0.47 -10.09
CA GLN A 312 -22.27 -0.35 -9.06
C GLN A 312 -21.79 -1.80 -9.04
N SER A 313 -21.24 -2.30 -10.15
CA SER A 313 -20.80 -3.70 -10.29
C SER A 313 -19.35 -3.97 -9.87
N THR A 314 -18.68 -3.00 -9.26
CA THR A 314 -17.27 -3.15 -8.86
C THR A 314 -17.11 -4.16 -7.73
N ASP A 315 -16.28 -5.17 -7.97
CA ASP A 315 -15.91 -6.16 -6.96
C ASP A 315 -15.23 -5.48 -5.78
N MET A 316 -15.78 -5.68 -4.57
CA MET A 316 -15.12 -5.22 -3.35
C MET A 316 -13.75 -5.90 -3.19
N ILE A 317 -12.79 -5.19 -2.61
CA ILE A 317 -11.47 -5.75 -2.33
C ILE A 317 -11.65 -6.89 -1.34
N GLN A 318 -11.39 -8.13 -1.74
CA GLN A 318 -11.51 -9.28 -0.85
C GLN A 318 -10.14 -9.80 -0.44
N VAL A 319 -9.96 -10.06 0.86
CA VAL A 319 -8.84 -10.85 1.38
C VAL A 319 -8.98 -12.28 0.89
N MET A 320 -8.12 -12.68 -0.06
CA MET A 320 -8.08 -14.02 -0.65
C MET A 320 -9.44 -14.53 -1.18
N GLY A 321 -10.34 -13.61 -1.58
CA GLY A 321 -11.68 -13.96 -2.07
C GLY A 321 -12.70 -14.38 -1.00
N VAL A 322 -12.38 -14.24 0.29
CA VAL A 322 -13.25 -14.72 1.39
C VAL A 322 -13.98 -13.59 2.11
N MET A 323 -13.31 -12.47 2.36
CA MET A 323 -13.85 -11.39 3.21
C MET A 323 -13.41 -10.02 2.70
N PRO A 324 -14.26 -8.98 2.72
CA PRO A 324 -13.86 -7.63 2.29
C PRO A 324 -12.72 -7.07 3.15
N LEU A 325 -11.79 -6.37 2.54
CA LEU A 325 -10.69 -5.68 3.20
C LEU A 325 -11.20 -4.32 3.74
N ALA A 326 -11.98 -4.36 4.82
CA ALA A 326 -12.58 -3.18 5.43
C ALA A 326 -12.21 -3.05 6.91
N VAL A 327 -12.42 -1.87 7.51
CA VAL A 327 -12.25 -1.64 8.97
C VAL A 327 -13.10 -2.58 9.81
N SER A 328 -14.28 -2.98 9.31
CA SER A 328 -15.15 -4.00 9.93
C SER A 328 -14.45 -5.35 10.08
N THR A 329 -13.75 -5.80 9.04
CA THR A 329 -12.93 -7.02 9.06
C THR A 329 -11.77 -6.90 10.04
N GLY A 330 -11.10 -5.75 10.07
CA GLY A 330 -10.03 -5.48 11.04
C GLY A 330 -10.51 -5.59 12.49
N LEU A 331 -11.69 -5.02 12.79
CA LEU A 331 -12.33 -5.15 14.10
C LEU A 331 -12.70 -6.59 14.45
N GLN A 332 -13.19 -7.37 13.47
CA GLN A 332 -13.55 -8.77 13.68
C GLN A 332 -12.33 -9.62 14.05
N VAL A 333 -11.20 -9.44 13.34
CA VAL A 333 -9.94 -10.13 13.65
C VAL A 333 -9.44 -9.76 15.04
N THR A 334 -9.45 -8.47 15.41
CA THR A 334 -9.01 -8.05 16.75
C THR A 334 -9.90 -8.58 17.86
N LYS A 335 -11.22 -8.62 17.66
CA LYS A 335 -12.13 -9.29 18.59
C LYS A 335 -11.80 -10.76 18.74
N SER A 336 -11.50 -11.45 17.64
CA SER A 336 -11.09 -12.86 17.68
C SER A 336 -9.79 -13.06 18.46
N ILE A 337 -8.76 -12.24 18.20
CA ILE A 337 -7.48 -12.27 18.94
C ILE A 337 -7.72 -12.04 20.43
N TYR A 338 -8.51 -11.02 20.78
CA TYR A 338 -8.84 -10.72 22.17
C TYR A 338 -9.60 -11.88 22.84
N SER A 339 -10.60 -12.46 22.17
CA SER A 339 -11.34 -13.61 22.69
C SER A 339 -10.44 -14.82 22.94
N VAL A 340 -9.52 -15.13 22.03
CA VAL A 340 -8.56 -16.22 22.21
C VAL A 340 -7.58 -15.90 23.34
N ALA A 341 -7.07 -14.67 23.42
CA ALA A 341 -6.18 -14.24 24.50
C ALA A 341 -6.86 -14.32 25.87
N MET A 342 -8.10 -13.82 25.99
CA MET A 342 -8.89 -13.91 27.22
C MET A 342 -9.23 -15.35 27.59
N MET A 343 -9.53 -16.20 26.60
CA MET A 343 -9.70 -17.63 26.83
C MET A 343 -8.42 -18.22 27.44
N MET A 344 -7.25 -18.00 26.82
CA MET A 344 -5.99 -18.52 27.34
C MET A 344 -5.66 -17.99 28.74
N ILE A 345 -5.93 -16.71 29.03
CA ILE A 345 -5.70 -16.12 30.35
C ILE A 345 -6.59 -16.75 31.43
N ASN A 346 -7.82 -17.14 31.09
CA ASN A 346 -8.76 -17.75 32.03
C ASN A 346 -8.55 -19.26 32.21
N PHE A 347 -7.81 -19.92 31.30
CA PHE A 347 -7.49 -21.35 31.37
C PHE A 347 -6.12 -21.66 31.97
N VAL A 348 -5.28 -20.64 32.20
CA VAL A 348 -4.02 -20.70 32.96
C VAL A 348 -4.30 -20.24 34.38
#